data_AF-A0A7C7N0J0-F1
#
_entry.id   AF-A0A7C7N0J0-F1
#
_cell.length_a   1.000
_cell.length_b   1.000
_cell.length_c   1.000
_cell.angle_alpha   90.00
_cell.angle_beta   90.00
_cell.angle_gamma   90.00
#
_symmetry.space_group_name_H-M   'P 1'
#
loop_
_entity.id
_entity.type
_entity.pdbx_description
1 polymer ?
#
loop_
_entity_poly.entity_id
_entity_poly.type
_entity_poly.pdbx_seq_one_letter_code
_entity_poly.pdbx_strand_id
1 'polypeptide(L)'
;MSNSTTPEYIEVTQAFLRFYVVATQYLDHRLGTVTAESLSQDDVAAHLKQSRDALLRLVSVNRIVPGKVEKQYEEITRSDTAPSALTELRMVLYNKTSVLSDLLAVLRLVPQNS
;
A
#
# COMPACT_ATOMS: atom_id res chain seq x y z
N MET A 1 24.24 -6.02 21.08
CA MET A 1 23.00 -5.46 20.52
C MET A 1 22.88 -6.05 19.12
N SER A 2 22.08 -7.10 18.95
CA SER A 2 21.87 -7.77 17.67
C SER A 2 21.04 -6.87 16.75
N ASN A 3 21.53 -6.61 15.54
CA ASN A 3 20.84 -5.86 14.48
C ASN A 3 19.55 -6.60 14.04
N SER A 4 18.40 -6.32 14.65
CA SER A 4 17.08 -6.86 14.24
C SER A 4 16.37 -6.02 13.18
N THR A 5 17.02 -4.97 12.65
CA THR A 5 16.39 -3.93 11.84
C THR A 5 16.00 -4.38 10.44
N THR A 6 16.75 -5.30 9.81
CA THR A 6 16.45 -5.75 8.44
C THR A 6 15.15 -6.54 8.32
N PRO A 7 14.86 -7.54 9.19
CA PRO A 7 13.55 -8.20 9.23
C PRO A 7 12.38 -7.22 9.37
N GLU A 8 12.51 -6.23 10.26
CA GLU A 8 11.49 -5.21 10.52
C GLU A 8 11.25 -4.32 9.28
N TYR A 9 12.32 -3.87 8.61
CA TYR A 9 12.19 -3.10 7.37
C TYR A 9 11.58 -3.90 6.21
N ILE A 10 11.88 -5.21 6.11
CA ILE A 10 11.25 -6.11 5.14
C ILE A 10 9.74 -6.20 5.41
N GLU A 11 9.34 -6.42 6.65
CA GLU A 11 7.93 -6.54 7.04
C GLU A 11 7.15 -5.25 6.75
N VAL A 12 7.68 -4.10 7.16
CA VAL A 12 7.06 -2.78 6.90
C VAL A 12 6.94 -2.52 5.40
N THR A 13 8.00 -2.80 4.62
CA THR A 13 7.99 -2.61 3.16
C THR A 13 6.96 -3.49 2.49
N GLN A 14 6.83 -4.76 2.92
CA GLN A 14 5.79 -5.66 2.42
C GLN A 14 4.38 -5.18 2.76
N ALA A 15 4.16 -4.63 3.96
CA ALA A 15 2.87 -4.09 4.35
C ALA A 15 2.46 -2.89 3.48
N PHE A 16 3.40 -1.98 3.18
CA PHE A 16 3.16 -0.89 2.23
C PHE A 16 2.83 -1.39 0.83
N LEU A 17 3.56 -2.39 0.33
CA LEU A 17 3.29 -2.99 -0.99
C LEU A 17 1.89 -3.59 -1.05
N ARG A 18 1.48 -4.36 -0.03
CA ARG A 18 0.11 -4.91 0.05
C ARG A 18 -0.93 -3.79 0.04
N PHE A 19 -0.73 -2.74 0.84
CA PHE A 19 -1.64 -1.60 0.87
C PHE A 19 -1.77 -0.92 -0.51
N TYR A 20 -0.66 -0.62 -1.20
CA TYR A 20 -0.70 0.05 -2.50
C TYR A 20 -1.22 -0.82 -3.63
N VAL A 21 -0.95 -2.13 -3.61
CA VAL A 21 -1.53 -3.07 -4.59
C VAL A 21 -3.05 -3.12 -4.47
N VAL A 22 -3.56 -3.30 -3.24
CA VAL A 22 -5.02 -3.34 -3.02
C VAL A 22 -5.66 -1.97 -3.29
N ALA A 23 -4.98 -0.88 -2.96
CA ALA A 23 -5.43 0.47 -3.30
C ALA A 23 -5.53 0.68 -4.82
N THR A 24 -4.57 0.16 -5.59
CA THR A 24 -4.60 0.23 -7.06
C THR A 24 -5.77 -0.56 -7.62
N GLN A 25 -6.02 -1.78 -7.11
CA GLN A 25 -7.19 -2.58 -7.47
C GLN A 25 -8.50 -1.86 -7.15
N TYR A 26 -8.57 -1.19 -6.00
CA TYR A 26 -9.74 -0.39 -5.61
C TYR A 26 -9.99 0.76 -6.61
N LEU A 27 -8.93 1.45 -7.04
CA LEU A 27 -9.03 2.50 -8.06
C LEU A 27 -9.42 1.92 -9.42
N ASP A 28 -8.92 0.73 -9.78
CA ASP A 28 -9.31 0.06 -11.01
C ASP A 28 -10.82 -0.22 -11.04
N HIS A 29 -11.41 -0.67 -9.92
CA HIS A 29 -12.86 -0.83 -9.81
C HIS A 29 -13.60 0.48 -10.03
N ARG A 30 -13.14 1.56 -9.39
CA ARG A 30 -13.76 2.89 -9.52
C ARG A 30 -13.63 3.49 -10.92
N LEU A 31 -12.57 3.14 -11.64
CA LEU A 31 -12.34 3.56 -13.02
C LEU A 31 -13.01 2.64 -14.05
N GLY A 32 -13.57 1.50 -13.62
CA GLY A 32 -14.15 0.51 -14.52
C GLY A 32 -13.12 -0.24 -15.36
N THR A 33 -11.85 -0.31 -14.90
CA THR A 33 -10.73 -0.94 -15.61
C THR A 33 -10.47 -2.38 -15.17
N VAL A 34 -11.35 -2.95 -14.35
CA VAL A 34 -11.26 -4.33 -13.85
C VAL A 34 -11.79 -5.36 -14.85
N THR A 35 -11.28 -6.58 -14.75
CA THR A 35 -11.75 -7.72 -15.55
C THR A 35 -12.96 -8.38 -14.89
N ALA A 36 -13.75 -9.14 -15.67
CA ALA A 36 -14.94 -9.86 -15.17
C ALA A 36 -14.64 -10.91 -14.08
N GLU A 37 -13.38 -11.35 -13.96
CA GLU A 37 -12.92 -12.32 -12.96
C GLU A 37 -12.41 -11.65 -11.66
N SER A 38 -12.46 -10.32 -11.59
CA SER A 38 -12.00 -9.58 -10.41
C SER A 38 -12.96 -9.73 -9.23
N LEU A 39 -12.44 -9.63 -8.00
CA LEU A 39 -13.24 -9.57 -6.77
C LEU A 39 -14.28 -8.45 -6.84
N SER A 40 -15.33 -8.49 -6.01
CA SER A 40 -16.28 -7.38 -5.97
C SER A 40 -15.62 -6.09 -5.43
N GLN A 41 -16.17 -4.93 -5.79
CA GLN A 41 -15.66 -3.65 -5.25
C GLN A 41 -15.74 -3.61 -3.72
N ASP A 42 -16.77 -4.22 -3.12
CA ASP A 42 -16.95 -4.28 -1.67
C ASP A 42 -15.88 -5.16 -1.01
N ASP A 43 -15.53 -6.30 -1.62
CA ASP A 43 -14.45 -7.16 -1.14
C ASP A 43 -13.08 -6.45 -1.22
N VAL A 44 -12.84 -5.76 -2.33
CA VAL A 44 -11.60 -4.96 -2.50
C VAL A 44 -11.56 -3.80 -1.49
N ALA A 45 -12.70 -3.15 -1.21
CA ALA A 45 -12.78 -2.12 -0.16
C ALA A 45 -12.48 -2.68 1.23
N ALA A 46 -12.98 -3.89 1.54
CA ALA A 46 -12.71 -4.57 2.80
C ALA A 46 -11.22 -4.93 2.93
N HIS A 47 -10.59 -5.47 1.87
CA HIS A 47 -9.16 -5.74 1.85
C HIS A 47 -8.31 -4.46 1.95
N LEU A 48 -8.76 -3.34 1.35
CA LEU A 48 -8.07 -2.06 1.47
C LEU A 48 -8.07 -1.56 2.91
N LYS A 49 -9.23 -1.64 3.58
CA LYS A 49 -9.36 -1.33 5.01
C LYS A 49 -8.46 -2.23 5.87
N GLN A 50 -8.49 -3.55 5.63
CA GLN A 50 -7.67 -4.51 6.38
C GLN A 50 -6.17 -4.26 6.20
N SER A 51 -5.72 -4.00 4.97
CA SER A 51 -4.30 -3.72 4.68
C SER A 51 -3.82 -2.42 5.30
N ARG A 52 -4.65 -1.36 5.29
CA ARG A 52 -4.40 -0.12 6.06
C ARG A 52 -4.25 -0.42 7.55
N ASP A 53 -5.19 -1.14 8.17
CA ASP A 53 -5.15 -1.41 9.62
C ASP A 53 -3.90 -2.21 10.01
N ALA A 54 -3.50 -3.18 9.17
CA ALA A 54 -2.27 -3.92 9.36
C ALA A 54 -1.03 -3.01 9.26
N LEU A 55 -0.97 -2.14 8.25
CA LEU A 55 0.12 -1.19 8.08
C LEU A 55 0.22 -0.19 9.23
N LEU A 56 -0.90 0.36 9.68
CA LEU A 56 -0.96 1.31 10.81
C LEU A 56 -0.41 0.70 12.10
N ARG A 57 -0.71 -0.58 12.37
CA ARG A 57 -0.13 -1.30 13.51
C ARG A 57 1.40 -1.36 13.45
N LEU A 58 1.95 -1.69 12.28
CA LEU A 58 3.39 -1.81 12.08
C LEU A 58 4.14 -0.48 12.18
N VAL A 59 3.53 0.61 11.72
CA VAL A 59 4.16 1.94 11.71
C VAL A 59 3.78 2.82 12.91
N SER A 60 3.07 2.26 13.89
CA SER A 60 2.48 2.97 15.04
C SER A 60 3.50 3.72 15.90
N VAL A 61 4.75 3.24 15.95
CA VAL A 61 5.85 3.87 16.71
C VAL A 61 6.37 5.15 16.04
N ASN A 62 6.05 5.37 14.77
CA ASN A 62 6.46 6.56 14.03
C ASN A 62 5.41 7.68 14.20
N ARG A 63 5.84 8.90 14.55
CA ARG A 63 4.92 10.04 14.77
C ARG A 63 4.26 10.60 13.51
N ILE A 64 4.78 10.27 12.33
CA ILE A 64 4.43 10.92 11.06
C ILE A 64 3.77 9.93 10.10
N VAL A 65 4.31 8.72 10.00
CA VAL A 65 3.90 7.73 8.99
C VAL A 65 2.42 7.32 9.12
N PRO A 66 1.85 7.07 10.32
CA PRO A 66 0.42 6.75 10.45
C PRO A 66 -0.49 7.80 9.81
N GLY A 67 -0.23 9.10 10.09
CA GLY A 67 -1.03 10.19 9.51
C GLY A 67 -0.91 10.28 7.99
N LYS A 68 0.23 9.91 7.41
CA LYS A 68 0.40 9.82 5.95
C LYS A 68 -0.41 8.66 5.36
N VAL A 69 -0.45 7.51 6.04
CA VAL A 69 -1.21 6.33 5.60
C VAL A 69 -2.71 6.62 5.63
N GLU A 70 -3.21 7.22 6.72
CA GLU A 70 -4.62 7.62 6.86
C GLU A 70 -5.03 8.60 5.76
N LYS A 71 -4.26 9.68 5.58
CA LYS A 71 -4.54 10.68 4.53
C LYS A 71 -4.60 10.05 3.13
N GLN A 72 -3.67 9.14 2.83
CA GLN A 72 -3.66 8.46 1.54
C GLN A 72 -4.88 7.54 1.38
N TYR A 73 -5.27 6.81 2.42
CA TYR A 73 -6.49 6.00 2.43
C TYR A 73 -7.74 6.86 2.19
N GLU A 74 -7.85 8.00 2.86
CA GLU A 74 -8.95 8.96 2.66
C GLU A 74 -8.99 9.48 1.21
N GLU A 75 -7.82 9.82 0.63
CA GLU A 75 -7.74 10.25 -0.76
C GLU A 75 -8.20 9.17 -1.75
N ILE A 76 -7.83 7.91 -1.51
CA ILE A 76 -8.22 6.76 -2.33
C ILE A 76 -9.73 6.50 -2.26
N THR A 77 -10.31 6.58 -1.05
CA THR A 77 -11.69 6.18 -0.76
C THR A 77 -12.71 7.30 -0.91
N ARG A 78 -12.26 8.54 -1.10
CA ARG A 78 -13.11 9.71 -1.33
C ARG A 78 -14.07 9.50 -2.52
N SER A 79 -15.37 9.54 -2.27
CA SER A 79 -16.41 9.18 -3.24
C SER A 79 -16.60 10.17 -4.39
N ASP A 80 -16.37 11.46 -4.16
CA ASP A 80 -16.58 12.57 -5.10
C ASP A 80 -15.35 12.91 -5.97
N THR A 81 -14.30 12.09 -5.93
CA THR A 81 -13.10 12.27 -6.75
C THR A 81 -13.40 12.06 -8.24
N ALA A 82 -13.04 13.04 -9.07
CA ALA A 82 -13.19 12.97 -10.53
C ALA A 82 -12.32 11.86 -11.17
N PRO A 83 -12.74 11.24 -12.30
CA PRO A 83 -11.99 10.16 -12.95
C PRO A 83 -10.54 10.50 -13.34
N SER A 84 -10.28 11.75 -13.75
CA SER A 84 -8.91 12.22 -14.05
C SER A 84 -8.01 12.17 -12.82
N ALA A 85 -8.51 12.66 -11.68
CA ALA A 85 -7.79 12.62 -10.40
C ALA A 85 -7.58 11.19 -9.89
N LEU A 86 -8.55 10.28 -10.12
CA LEU A 86 -8.37 8.85 -9.83
C LEU A 86 -7.26 8.23 -10.69
N THR A 87 -7.17 8.61 -11.96
CA THR A 87 -6.11 8.14 -12.87
C THR A 87 -4.74 8.64 -12.43
N GLU A 88 -4.63 9.91 -12.04
CA GLU A 88 -3.40 10.47 -11.49
C GLU A 88 -2.98 9.78 -10.19
N LEU A 89 -3.92 9.56 -9.27
CA LEU A 89 -3.67 8.85 -8.02
C LEU A 89 -3.20 7.41 -8.29
N ARG A 90 -3.85 6.71 -9.22
CA ARG A 90 -3.44 5.37 -9.66
C ARG A 90 -2.00 5.35 -10.16
N MET A 91 -1.59 6.32 -10.99
CA MET A 91 -0.21 6.43 -11.45
C MET A 91 0.78 6.68 -10.31
N VAL A 92 0.42 7.51 -9.33
CA VAL A 92 1.23 7.73 -8.12
C VAL A 92 1.40 6.44 -7.32
N LEU A 93 0.33 5.65 -7.15
CA LEU A 93 0.39 4.35 -6.46
C LEU A 93 1.27 3.34 -7.19
N TYR A 94 1.18 3.26 -8.52
CA TYR A 94 2.08 2.41 -9.31
C TYR A 94 3.55 2.78 -9.10
N ASN A 95 3.89 4.07 -9.17
CA ASN A 95 5.26 4.53 -8.96
C ASN A 95 5.78 4.17 -7.56
N LYS A 96 4.96 4.39 -6.51
CA LYS A 96 5.30 4.01 -5.14
C LYS A 96 5.50 2.49 -5.00
N THR A 97 4.65 1.70 -5.64
CA THR A 97 4.73 0.24 -5.62
C THR A 97 6.00 -0.27 -6.31
N SER A 98 6.37 0.32 -7.45
CA SER A 98 7.61 -0.02 -8.16
C SER A 98 8.83 0.24 -7.29
N VAL A 99 8.96 1.46 -6.74
CA VAL A 99 10.12 1.83 -5.90
C VAL A 99 10.23 0.94 -4.66
N LEU A 100 9.10 0.64 -4.00
CA LEU A 100 9.12 -0.25 -2.84
C LEU A 100 9.42 -1.70 -3.19
N SER A 101 9.08 -2.14 -4.40
CA SER A 101 9.43 -3.48 -4.88
C SER A 101 10.94 -3.61 -5.09
N ASP A 102 11.57 -2.60 -5.68
CA ASP A 102 13.03 -2.52 -5.84
C ASP A 102 13.72 -2.46 -4.47
N LEU A 103 13.21 -1.63 -3.55
CA LEU A 103 13.72 -1.56 -2.19
C LEU A 103 13.60 -2.90 -1.46
N LEU A 104 12.46 -3.59 -1.58
CA LEU A 104 12.26 -4.90 -0.97
C LEU A 104 13.25 -5.93 -1.52
N ALA A 105 13.55 -5.89 -2.83
CA ALA A 105 14.55 -6.74 -3.44
C ALA A 105 15.93 -6.49 -2.81
N VAL A 106 16.33 -5.21 -2.68
CA VAL A 106 17.60 -4.83 -2.03
C VAL A 106 17.66 -5.30 -0.57
N LEU A 107 16.60 -5.08 0.22
CA LEU A 107 16.55 -5.51 1.62
C LEU A 107 16.68 -7.03 1.77
N ARG A 108 16.15 -7.81 0.83
CA ARG A 108 16.26 -9.27 0.81
C ARG A 108 17.65 -9.78 0.40
N LEU A 109 18.45 -8.97 -0.29
CA LEU A 109 19.84 -9.33 -0.63
C LEU A 109 20.77 -9.23 0.59
N VAL A 110 20.41 -8.44 1.60
CA VAL A 110 21.23 -8.28 2.81
C VAL A 110 21.12 -9.54 3.68
N PRO A 111 22.25 -10.21 4.01
CA PRO A 111 22.26 -11.38 4.88
C PRO A 111 21.65 -11.07 6.24
N GLN A 112 20.77 -11.94 6.74
CA GLN A 112 20.04 -11.75 8.00
C GLN A 112 20.88 -12.00 9.26
N ASN A 113 22.18 -12.28 9.11
CA ASN A 113 23.11 -12.54 10.21
C ASN A 113 24.39 -11.69 10.03
N SER A 114 24.57 -10.69 10.88
CA SER A 114 25.86 -10.07 11.22
C SER A 114 25.82 -9.62 12.67
#